data_AF-A0A662U934-F1
#
_entry.id   AF-A0A662U934-F1
#
_cell.length_a   1.000
_cell.length_b   1.000
_cell.length_c   1.000
_cell.angle_alpha   90.00
_cell.angle_beta   90.00
_cell.angle_gamma   90.00
#
_symmetry.space_group_name_H-M   'P 1'
#
loop_
_entity.id
_entity.type
_entity.pdbx_description
1 polymer ?
#
loop_
_entity_poly.entity_id
_entity_poly.type
_entity_poly.pdbx_seq_one_letter_code
_entity_poly.pdbx_strand_id
1 'polypeptide(L)'
;MFGAGLPGRRYRKSVYELVREAALSLGRGGRVFSDAEVIRYIRVKYPDCPYSDNSFKMHLLGLSINNRHAPTRWPSLYKRAFLIQVSSNKFRLAKPEESSMESSEGVEVSEDITPEFEEVGYSLSLERDLEDYLSRNLDVVEEGLRLVERQKELPGVGRLDILARDRSGNFVVIELKAGQADERAVGQLQAYMEYLREHGYRNVRGILIAASYTPKAVYAAKAVKDIRLARYEVQFKIEYLKDQ
;
A
#
# COMPACT_ATOMS: atom_id res chain seq x y z
N MET A 1 22.54 -10.64 33.70
CA MET A 1 22.76 -9.22 33.34
C MET A 1 21.96 -8.94 32.08
N PHE A 2 20.92 -8.12 32.19
CA PHE A 2 20.12 -7.66 31.07
C PHE A 2 20.95 -6.68 30.22
N GLY A 3 21.15 -7.00 28.94
CA GLY A 3 21.75 -6.09 27.98
C GLY A 3 20.77 -4.95 27.70
N ALA A 4 21.10 -3.75 28.17
CA ALA A 4 20.38 -2.53 27.87
C ALA A 4 20.31 -2.31 26.34
N GLY A 5 19.09 -2.22 25.81
CA GLY A 5 18.86 -1.83 24.42
C GLY A 5 19.41 -0.44 24.17
N LEU A 6 20.35 -0.33 23.25
CA LEU A 6 20.89 0.94 22.77
C LEU A 6 19.77 1.77 22.11
N PRO A 7 19.72 3.10 22.32
CA PRO A 7 18.73 3.95 21.68
C PRO A 7 18.88 3.89 20.15
N GLY A 8 17.75 3.71 19.45
CA GLY A 8 17.69 3.48 18.01
C GLY A 8 18.48 4.51 17.21
N ARG A 9 19.60 4.08 16.62
CA ARG A 9 20.36 4.90 15.68
C ARG A 9 19.49 5.16 14.45
N ARG A 10 19.03 6.41 14.28
CA ARG A 10 18.39 6.88 13.05
C ARG A 10 19.36 6.63 11.89
N TYR A 11 18.87 6.00 10.82
CA TYR A 11 19.68 5.75 9.63
C TYR A 11 20.24 7.08 9.08
N ARG A 12 21.50 7.06 8.62
CA ARG A 12 22.32 8.27 8.41
C ARG A 12 21.77 9.22 7.34
N LYS A 13 21.03 8.71 6.36
CA LYS A 13 20.40 9.50 5.28
C LYS A 13 18.90 9.36 5.35
N SER A 14 18.18 10.44 5.11
CA SER A 14 16.74 10.44 4.86
C SER A 14 16.40 9.88 3.47
N VAL A 15 15.13 9.49 3.28
CA VAL A 15 14.61 9.08 1.95
C VAL A 15 14.84 10.17 0.91
N TYR A 16 14.61 11.44 1.27
CA TYR A 16 14.87 12.59 0.40
C TYR A 16 16.32 12.66 -0.06
N GLU A 17 17.28 12.52 0.85
CA GLU A 17 18.71 12.60 0.50
C GLU A 17 19.12 11.47 -0.45
N LEU A 18 18.59 10.26 -0.23
CA LEU A 18 18.85 9.09 -1.08
C LEU A 18 18.27 9.28 -2.48
N VAL A 19 17.00 9.69 -2.58
CA VAL A 19 16.33 9.90 -3.87
C VAL A 19 16.94 11.08 -4.62
N ARG A 20 17.26 12.17 -3.93
CA ARG A 20 17.94 13.32 -4.52
C ARG A 20 19.29 12.93 -5.08
N GLU A 21 20.10 12.19 -4.34
CA GLU A 21 21.40 11.73 -4.82
C GLU A 21 21.27 10.83 -6.05
N ALA A 22 20.36 9.85 -6.01
CA ALA A 22 20.12 8.95 -7.13
C ALA A 22 19.66 9.70 -8.39
N ALA A 23 18.68 10.60 -8.25
CA ALA A 23 18.15 11.38 -9.36
C ALA A 23 19.20 12.31 -9.99
N LEU A 24 20.01 13.00 -9.18
CA LEU A 24 21.10 13.86 -9.67
C LEU A 24 22.19 13.05 -10.39
N SER A 25 22.44 11.81 -9.95
CA SER A 25 23.40 10.93 -10.62
C SER A 25 22.84 10.37 -11.94
N LEU A 26 21.61 9.86 -11.94
CA LEU A 26 20.99 9.17 -13.07
C LEU A 26 20.53 10.13 -14.17
N GLY A 27 20.11 11.35 -13.79
CA GLY A 27 19.62 12.39 -14.70
C GLY A 27 20.69 13.34 -15.22
N ARG A 28 21.97 13.06 -14.94
CA ARG A 28 23.09 13.85 -15.47
C ARG A 28 23.02 13.94 -17.00
N GLY A 29 23.27 15.13 -17.55
CA GLY A 29 23.19 15.37 -18.99
C GLY A 29 21.76 15.39 -19.55
N GLY A 30 20.74 15.57 -18.71
CA GLY A 30 19.34 15.60 -19.13
C GLY A 30 18.74 14.22 -19.41
N ARG A 31 19.42 13.15 -19.01
CA ARG A 31 18.97 11.77 -19.20
C ARG A 31 17.65 11.52 -18.46
N VAL A 32 16.72 10.84 -19.14
CA VAL A 32 15.51 10.28 -18.52
C VAL A 32 15.87 8.98 -17.82
N PHE A 33 15.36 8.79 -16.60
CA PHE A 33 15.59 7.61 -15.77
C PHE A 33 14.29 7.09 -15.16
N SER A 34 14.24 5.80 -14.81
CA SER A 34 13.05 5.20 -14.20
C SER A 34 13.10 5.11 -12.68
N ASP A 35 11.94 4.91 -12.05
CA ASP A 35 11.83 4.59 -10.63
C ASP A 35 12.62 3.32 -10.25
N ALA A 36 12.61 2.29 -11.09
CA ALA A 36 13.39 1.07 -10.92
C ALA A 36 14.90 1.33 -10.95
N GLU A 37 15.37 2.27 -11.77
CA GLU A 37 16.79 2.67 -11.77
C GLU A 37 17.19 3.39 -10.48
N VAL A 38 16.31 4.25 -9.94
CA VAL A 38 16.51 4.92 -8.66
C VAL A 38 16.56 3.91 -7.51
N ILE A 39 15.60 2.98 -7.46
CA ILE A 39 15.56 1.90 -6.48
C ILE A 39 16.86 1.09 -6.55
N ARG A 40 17.24 0.64 -7.74
CA ARG A 40 18.48 -0.13 -7.93
C ARG A 40 19.71 0.64 -7.50
N TYR A 41 19.83 1.92 -7.86
CA TYR A 41 20.94 2.78 -7.43
C TYR A 41 21.04 2.84 -5.90
N ILE A 42 19.92 3.06 -5.22
CA ILE A 42 19.90 3.14 -3.74
C ILE A 42 20.23 1.78 -3.12
N ARG A 43 19.63 0.69 -3.60
CA ARG A 43 19.87 -0.66 -3.06
C ARG A 43 21.31 -1.14 -3.23
N VAL A 44 21.95 -0.82 -4.36
CA VAL A 44 23.35 -1.17 -4.62
C VAL A 44 24.29 -0.33 -3.75
N LYS A 45 24.04 0.98 -3.63
CA LYS A 45 24.95 1.89 -2.94
C LYS A 45 24.74 1.95 -1.41
N TYR A 46 23.53 1.66 -0.97
CA TYR A 46 23.08 1.72 0.42
C TYR A 46 22.32 0.43 0.78
N PRO A 47 23.00 -0.72 0.83
CA PRO A 47 22.35 -2.02 1.05
C PRO A 47 21.61 -2.10 2.40
N ASP A 48 22.13 -1.44 3.44
CA ASP A 48 21.51 -1.41 4.77
C ASP A 48 20.39 -0.36 4.93
N CYS A 49 19.95 0.27 3.83
CA CYS A 49 18.90 1.26 3.85
C CYS A 49 17.55 0.63 4.27
N PRO A 50 16.93 1.06 5.39
CA PRO A 50 15.74 0.42 5.93
C PRO A 50 14.43 0.87 5.26
N TYR A 51 14.49 1.86 4.37
CA TYR A 51 13.30 2.42 3.74
C TYR A 51 12.77 1.50 2.64
N SER A 52 11.46 1.50 2.41
CA SER A 52 10.84 0.68 1.37
C SER A 52 11.01 1.29 -0.02
N ASP A 53 10.91 0.45 -1.05
CA ASP A 53 10.96 0.91 -2.45
C ASP A 53 9.83 1.88 -2.76
N ASN A 54 8.66 1.68 -2.14
CA ASN A 54 7.53 2.59 -2.24
C ASN A 54 7.87 4.00 -1.72
N SER A 55 8.63 4.10 -0.62
CA SER A 55 9.07 5.41 -0.11
C SER A 55 9.89 6.18 -1.14
N PHE A 56 10.72 5.50 -1.95
CA PHE A 56 11.48 6.15 -3.02
C PHE A 56 10.57 6.64 -4.15
N LYS A 57 9.59 5.82 -4.57
CA LYS A 57 8.60 6.20 -5.60
C LYS A 57 7.80 7.43 -5.20
N MET A 58 7.31 7.48 -3.96
CA MET A 58 6.56 8.63 -3.45
C MET A 58 7.40 9.91 -3.42
N HIS A 59 8.70 9.81 -3.12
CA HIS A 59 9.59 10.96 -3.18
C HIS A 59 9.82 11.44 -4.62
N LEU A 60 9.94 10.55 -5.60
CA LEU A 60 10.03 10.95 -7.01
C LEU A 60 8.79 11.73 -7.45
N LEU A 61 7.60 11.27 -7.06
CA LEU A 61 6.34 11.96 -7.35
C LEU A 61 6.25 13.31 -6.64
N GLY A 62 6.60 13.39 -5.36
CA GLY A 62 6.55 14.62 -4.57
C GLY A 62 7.62 15.65 -4.94
N LEU A 63 8.69 15.23 -5.62
CA LEU A 63 9.75 16.11 -6.13
C LEU A 63 9.54 16.49 -7.61
N SER A 64 8.42 16.10 -8.22
CA SER A 64 8.09 16.43 -9.62
C SER A 64 7.30 17.73 -9.71
N ILE A 65 7.85 18.72 -10.43
CA ILE A 65 7.29 20.07 -10.59
C ILE A 65 5.96 20.02 -11.34
N ASN A 66 5.89 19.22 -12.41
CA ASN A 66 4.68 19.06 -13.22
C ASN A 66 3.62 18.14 -12.57
N ASN A 67 3.86 17.67 -11.34
CA ASN A 67 2.83 16.97 -10.58
C ASN A 67 1.96 17.97 -9.83
N ARG A 68 0.83 18.35 -10.45
CA ARG A 68 -0.15 19.29 -9.89
C ARG A 68 -0.69 18.92 -8.50
N HIS A 69 -0.59 17.64 -8.12
CA HIS A 69 -1.03 17.19 -6.80
C HIS A 69 0.06 17.27 -5.74
N ALA A 70 1.34 17.31 -6.13
CA ALA A 70 2.46 17.33 -5.19
C ALA A 70 2.45 18.50 -4.18
N PRO A 71 2.02 19.75 -4.52
CA PRO A 71 1.90 20.82 -3.53
C PRO A 71 0.98 20.47 -2.35
N THR A 72 -0.14 19.80 -2.63
CA THR A 72 -1.13 19.40 -1.62
C THR A 72 -0.72 18.12 -0.90
N ARG A 73 -0.20 17.13 -1.66
CA ARG A 73 0.11 15.78 -1.17
C ARG A 73 1.41 15.66 -0.41
N TRP A 74 2.43 16.37 -0.87
CA TRP A 74 3.75 16.39 -0.25
C TRP A 74 4.31 17.81 -0.18
N PRO A 75 3.67 18.73 0.56
CA PRO A 75 4.07 20.15 0.59
C PRO A 75 5.55 20.35 0.94
N SER A 76 6.09 19.55 1.87
CA SER A 76 7.50 19.61 2.28
C SER A 76 8.48 19.04 1.24
N LEU A 77 8.04 18.15 0.35
CA LEU A 77 8.85 17.68 -0.78
C LEU A 77 8.73 18.64 -1.95
N TYR A 78 7.52 19.10 -2.26
CA TYR A 78 7.24 19.97 -3.40
C TYR A 78 7.95 21.31 -3.31
N LYS A 79 8.08 21.88 -2.10
CA LYS A 79 8.95 23.06 -1.83
C LYS A 79 10.41 22.88 -2.27
N ARG A 80 10.83 21.65 -2.53
CA ARG A 80 12.18 21.26 -2.95
C ARG A 80 12.12 20.44 -4.26
N ALA A 81 11.05 20.56 -5.04
CA ALA A 81 10.89 19.84 -6.30
C ALA A 81 11.95 20.26 -7.33
N PHE A 82 12.44 19.28 -8.09
CA PHE A 82 13.49 19.49 -9.11
C PHE A 82 13.38 18.48 -10.27
N LEU A 83 12.29 17.71 -10.33
CA LEU A 83 12.05 16.69 -11.34
C LEU A 83 10.93 17.09 -12.29
N ILE A 84 10.96 16.53 -13.49
CA ILE A 84 9.82 16.46 -14.40
C ILE A 84 9.48 14.99 -14.60
N GLN A 85 8.24 14.62 -14.31
CA GLN A 85 7.72 13.30 -14.62
C GLN A 85 7.38 13.23 -16.12
N VAL A 86 8.06 12.34 -16.84
CA VAL A 86 7.90 12.14 -18.28
C VAL A 86 6.82 11.10 -18.58
N SER A 87 6.71 10.08 -17.73
CA SER A 87 5.63 9.07 -17.76
C SER A 87 5.44 8.48 -16.36
N SER A 88 4.47 7.57 -16.20
CA SER A 88 4.12 6.96 -14.90
C SER A 88 5.33 6.52 -14.07
N ASN A 89 6.37 5.98 -14.71
CA ASN A 89 7.58 5.49 -14.07
C ASN A 89 8.89 6.15 -14.54
N LYS A 90 8.85 7.25 -15.30
CA LYS A 90 10.05 7.91 -15.85
C LYS A 90 10.13 9.38 -15.47
N PHE A 91 11.34 9.83 -15.16
CA PHE A 91 11.62 11.16 -14.65
C PHE A 91 12.88 11.73 -15.31
N ARG A 92 13.00 13.05 -15.31
CA ARG A 92 14.24 13.77 -15.63
C ARG A 92 14.43 14.93 -14.67
N LEU A 93 15.64 15.48 -14.63
CA LEU A 93 15.88 16.75 -13.94
C LEU A 93 15.15 17.88 -14.68
N ALA A 94 14.57 18.80 -13.92
CA ALA A 94 14.02 20.04 -14.44
C ALA A 94 15.14 20.94 -14.96
N LYS A 95 14.89 21.63 -16.06
CA LYS A 95 15.78 22.69 -16.56
C LYS A 95 15.60 23.96 -15.71
N PRO A 96 16.59 24.88 -15.71
CA PRO A 96 16.48 26.14 -14.97
C PRO A 96 15.19 26.92 -15.30
N GLU A 97 14.79 26.98 -16.57
CA GLU A 97 13.55 27.65 -16.99
C GLU A 97 12.26 27.00 -16.45
N GLU A 98 12.29 25.70 -16.12
CA GLU A 98 11.13 24.95 -15.63
C GLU A 98 11.00 25.01 -14.10
N SER A 99 12.05 25.47 -13.40
CA SER A 99 12.07 25.59 -11.94
C SER A 99 11.43 26.87 -11.41
N SER A 100 11.12 27.83 -12.30
CA SER A 100 10.61 29.17 -11.97
C SER A 100 9.14 29.40 -12.35
N MET A 101 8.47 28.43 -12.96
CA MET A 101 7.06 28.58 -13.38
C MET A 101 6.09 28.18 -12.28
N GLU A 102 5.61 29.18 -11.53
CA GLU A 102 4.28 29.11 -10.92
C GLU A 102 3.22 29.25 -12.03
N SER A 103 2.44 28.18 -12.22
CA SER A 103 1.11 28.11 -12.83
C SER A 103 0.70 29.17 -13.88
N SER A 104 0.68 28.80 -15.17
CA SER A 104 -0.33 29.31 -16.10
C SER A 104 -0.47 28.44 -17.37
N GLU A 105 -1.72 28.32 -17.82
CA GLU A 105 -2.22 27.87 -19.14
C GLU A 105 -2.46 26.37 -19.37
N GLY A 106 -3.65 25.94 -18.94
CA GLY A 106 -4.77 25.60 -19.85
C GLY A 106 -4.49 24.67 -21.03
N VAL A 107 -4.70 23.38 -20.80
CA VAL A 107 -5.14 22.44 -21.84
C VAL A 107 -6.36 21.69 -21.28
N GLU A 108 -7.51 21.86 -21.92
CA GLU A 108 -8.72 21.07 -21.68
C GLU A 108 -8.52 19.61 -22.12
N VAL A 109 -9.40 18.74 -21.59
CA VAL A 109 -9.48 17.26 -21.72
C VAL A 109 -8.61 16.53 -20.68
N SER A 110 -9.12 15.81 -19.67
CA SER A 110 -10.43 15.24 -19.38
C SER A 110 -10.69 15.25 -17.86
N GLU A 111 -11.95 15.43 -17.47
CA GLU A 111 -12.44 15.21 -16.11
C GLU A 111 -12.35 13.71 -15.79
N ASP A 112 -11.31 13.30 -15.05
CA ASP A 112 -11.37 12.24 -14.02
C ASP A 112 -9.96 11.88 -13.56
N ILE A 113 -9.36 12.63 -12.63
CA ILE A 113 -8.33 12.08 -11.72
C ILE A 113 -8.39 12.82 -10.36
N THR A 114 -9.34 12.42 -9.51
CA THR A 114 -9.29 12.52 -8.03
C THR A 114 -8.58 11.26 -7.45
N PRO A 115 -8.22 11.19 -6.16
CA PRO A 115 -6.83 10.95 -5.73
C PRO A 115 -6.40 9.48 -5.51
N GLU A 116 -6.25 8.69 -6.57
CA GLU A 116 -5.86 7.27 -6.45
C GLU A 116 -4.56 7.04 -5.64
N PHE A 117 -3.49 7.81 -5.86
CA PHE A 117 -2.17 7.48 -5.27
C PHE A 117 -2.00 7.75 -3.76
N GLU A 118 -2.80 8.62 -3.14
CA GLU A 118 -2.73 8.90 -1.69
C GLU A 118 -3.67 7.99 -0.92
N GLU A 119 -4.89 7.84 -1.43
CA GLU A 119 -5.87 6.90 -0.94
C GLU A 119 -5.30 5.47 -0.96
N VAL A 120 -4.60 5.07 -2.02
CA VAL A 120 -3.93 3.75 -2.08
C VAL A 120 -2.84 3.61 -1.01
N GLY A 121 -2.05 4.64 -0.72
CA GLY A 121 -1.00 4.58 0.31
C GLY A 121 -1.54 4.46 1.74
N TYR A 122 -2.57 5.24 2.07
CA TYR A 122 -3.28 5.13 3.36
C TYR A 122 -4.07 3.83 3.46
N SER A 123 -4.71 3.42 2.36
CA SER A 123 -5.43 2.15 2.24
C SER A 123 -4.50 0.97 2.50
N LEU A 124 -3.32 0.91 1.87
CA LEU A 124 -2.34 -0.16 2.12
C LEU A 124 -1.82 -0.20 3.57
N SER A 125 -1.57 0.97 4.18
CA SER A 125 -1.19 1.02 5.60
C SER A 125 -2.32 0.50 6.49
N LEU A 126 -3.55 0.96 6.24
CA LEU A 126 -4.73 0.56 6.98
C LEU A 126 -5.03 -0.93 6.81
N GLU A 127 -4.83 -1.49 5.62
CA GLU A 127 -5.01 -2.92 5.34
C GLU A 127 -4.03 -3.76 6.16
N ARG A 128 -2.75 -3.36 6.20
CA ARG A 128 -1.74 -4.02 7.04
C ARG A 128 -2.06 -3.89 8.52
N ASP A 129 -2.47 -2.71 8.97
CA ASP A 129 -2.80 -2.47 10.38
C ASP A 129 -4.08 -3.24 10.79
N LEU A 130 -5.07 -3.36 9.88
CA LEU A 130 -6.27 -4.18 10.04
C LEU A 130 -5.90 -5.67 10.12
N GLU A 131 -5.02 -6.15 9.25
CA GLU A 131 -4.52 -7.53 9.28
C GLU A 131 -3.78 -7.85 10.59
N ASP A 132 -2.89 -6.95 11.02
CA ASP A 132 -2.16 -7.07 12.28
C ASP A 132 -3.12 -7.15 13.47
N TYR A 133 -4.18 -6.34 13.47
CA TYR A 133 -5.21 -6.35 14.51
C TYR A 133 -6.03 -7.65 14.48
N LEU A 134 -6.58 -8.01 13.32
CA LEU A 134 -7.47 -9.16 13.18
C LEU A 134 -6.76 -10.48 13.45
N SER A 135 -5.50 -10.63 13.01
CA SER A 135 -4.72 -11.84 13.27
C SER A 135 -4.48 -12.11 14.76
N ARG A 136 -4.55 -11.07 15.60
CA ARG A 136 -4.46 -11.16 17.07
C ARG A 136 -5.82 -11.27 17.77
N ASN A 137 -6.91 -10.94 17.06
CA ASN A 137 -8.25 -10.80 17.63
C ASN A 137 -9.32 -11.47 16.75
N LEU A 138 -9.05 -12.68 16.23
CA LEU A 138 -9.93 -13.33 15.25
C LEU A 138 -11.35 -13.61 15.74
N ASP A 139 -11.56 -13.64 17.06
CA ASP A 139 -12.89 -13.77 17.66
C ASP A 139 -13.86 -12.63 17.24
N VAL A 140 -13.34 -11.46 16.84
CA VAL A 140 -14.17 -10.36 16.30
C VAL A 140 -14.74 -10.66 14.92
N VAL A 141 -14.08 -11.54 14.15
CA VAL A 141 -14.56 -11.99 12.84
C VAL A 141 -15.57 -13.11 13.03
N GLU A 142 -15.20 -14.11 13.82
CA GLU A 142 -16.07 -15.22 14.19
C GLU A 142 -15.53 -15.91 15.45
N GLU A 143 -16.42 -16.16 16.40
CA GLU A 143 -16.07 -16.69 17.72
C GLU A 143 -15.40 -18.07 17.64
N GLY A 144 -14.21 -18.21 18.22
CA GLY A 144 -13.43 -19.44 18.23
C GLY A 144 -12.59 -19.68 16.99
N LEU A 145 -12.44 -18.69 16.10
CA LEU A 145 -11.40 -18.76 15.07
C LEU A 145 -10.00 -18.83 15.70
N ARG A 146 -9.15 -19.66 15.10
CA ARG A 146 -7.76 -19.86 15.48
C ARG A 146 -6.86 -19.58 14.28
N LEU A 147 -5.86 -18.73 14.48
CA LEU A 147 -4.89 -18.40 13.45
C LEU A 147 -4.10 -19.66 13.06
N VAL A 148 -3.97 -19.91 11.75
CA VAL A 148 -3.08 -20.92 11.19
C VAL A 148 -1.82 -20.24 10.65
N GLU A 149 -1.99 -19.23 9.79
CA GLU A 149 -0.89 -18.55 9.13
C GLU A 149 -1.31 -17.15 8.67
N ARG A 150 -0.34 -16.23 8.59
CA ARG A 150 -0.53 -14.88 8.04
C ARG A 150 0.33 -14.71 6.80
N GLN A 151 -0.13 -13.88 5.86
CA GLN A 151 0.62 -13.52 4.67
C GLN A 151 1.17 -14.76 3.94
N LYS A 152 0.33 -15.80 3.83
CA LYS A 152 0.71 -17.10 3.27
C LYS A 152 0.93 -16.94 1.77
N GLU A 153 2.15 -17.18 1.33
CA GLU A 153 2.49 -17.21 -0.09
C GLU A 153 1.88 -18.45 -0.75
N LEU A 154 1.11 -18.24 -1.83
CA LEU A 154 0.51 -19.26 -2.67
C LEU A 154 1.15 -19.15 -4.07
N PRO A 155 2.19 -19.95 -4.36
CA PRO A 155 2.94 -19.89 -5.61
C PRO A 155 2.04 -19.82 -6.85
N GLY A 156 2.23 -18.76 -7.65
CA GLY A 156 1.47 -18.52 -8.88
C GLY A 156 0.07 -17.94 -8.71
N VAL A 157 -0.44 -17.80 -7.49
CA VAL A 157 -1.79 -17.28 -7.20
C VAL A 157 -1.72 -15.94 -6.47
N GLY A 158 -0.79 -15.78 -5.52
CA GLY A 158 -0.59 -14.54 -4.78
C GLY A 158 -0.32 -14.81 -3.31
N ARG A 159 -0.63 -13.82 -2.46
CA ARG A 159 -0.43 -13.91 -1.02
C ARG A 159 -1.75 -13.71 -0.30
N LEU A 160 -2.11 -14.71 0.49
CA LEU A 160 -3.33 -14.73 1.29
C LEU A 160 -3.10 -14.01 2.62
N ASP A 161 -4.01 -13.11 3.00
CA ASP A 161 -3.82 -12.26 4.18
C ASP A 161 -3.82 -13.07 5.47
N ILE A 162 -4.91 -13.80 5.75
CA ILE A 162 -5.04 -14.60 6.97
C ILE A 162 -5.67 -15.97 6.65
N LEU A 163 -5.00 -17.03 7.10
CA LEU A 163 -5.53 -18.39 7.12
C LEU A 163 -5.86 -18.75 8.57
N ALA A 164 -7.09 -19.20 8.81
CA ALA A 164 -7.58 -19.60 10.12
C ALA A 164 -8.30 -20.95 10.09
N ARG A 165 -8.63 -21.47 11.28
CA ARG A 165 -9.52 -22.60 11.49
C ARG A 165 -10.67 -22.21 12.41
N ASP A 166 -11.87 -22.65 12.06
CA ASP A 166 -13.04 -22.50 12.93
C ASP A 166 -13.15 -23.62 13.98
N ARG A 167 -14.16 -23.52 14.86
CA ARG A 167 -14.40 -24.50 15.94
C ARG A 167 -14.64 -25.92 15.44
N SER A 168 -15.12 -26.06 14.21
CA SER A 168 -15.37 -27.36 13.56
C SER A 168 -14.14 -27.89 12.81
N GLY A 169 -13.03 -27.15 12.86
CA GLY A 169 -11.77 -27.51 12.19
C GLY A 169 -11.75 -27.20 10.69
N ASN A 170 -12.75 -26.49 10.17
CA ASN A 170 -12.77 -26.07 8.76
C ASN A 170 -11.79 -24.92 8.55
N PHE A 171 -11.21 -24.85 7.34
CA PHE A 171 -10.29 -23.76 7.00
C PHE A 171 -11.06 -22.51 6.55
N VAL A 172 -10.61 -21.37 7.05
CA VAL A 172 -11.19 -20.06 6.76
C VAL A 172 -10.12 -19.17 6.16
N VAL A 173 -10.32 -18.80 4.90
CA VAL A 173 -9.52 -17.79 4.21
C VAL A 173 -10.14 -16.43 4.50
N ILE A 174 -9.34 -15.48 4.98
CA ILE A 174 -9.79 -14.12 5.23
C ILE A 174 -8.94 -13.20 4.35
N GLU A 175 -9.61 -12.47 3.46
CA GLU A 175 -9.02 -11.46 2.57
C GLU A 175 -9.49 -10.08 3.00
N LEU A 176 -8.58 -9.10 3.03
CA LEU A 176 -8.86 -7.75 3.49
C LEU A 176 -8.80 -6.73 2.35
N LYS A 177 -9.65 -5.70 2.45
CA LYS A 177 -9.56 -4.48 1.66
C LYS A 177 -9.80 -3.27 2.55
N ALA A 178 -8.86 -2.35 2.60
CA ALA A 178 -9.04 -1.12 3.39
C ALA A 178 -10.10 -0.15 2.82
N GLY A 179 -10.47 -0.30 1.54
CA GLY A 179 -11.46 0.53 0.87
C GLY A 179 -12.72 -0.22 0.46
N GLN A 180 -13.33 0.23 -0.64
CA GLN A 180 -14.40 -0.50 -1.30
C GLN A 180 -13.84 -1.74 -2.02
N ALA A 181 -14.42 -2.91 -1.78
CA ALA A 181 -14.11 -4.12 -2.52
C ALA A 181 -15.02 -4.29 -3.75
N ASP A 182 -14.43 -4.70 -4.87
CA ASP A 182 -15.12 -5.01 -6.12
C ASP A 182 -15.11 -6.52 -6.43
N GLU A 183 -15.63 -6.93 -7.58
CA GLU A 183 -15.68 -8.33 -8.01
C GLU A 183 -14.30 -8.99 -8.17
N ARG A 184 -13.23 -8.20 -8.36
CA ARG A 184 -11.87 -8.73 -8.49
C ARG A 184 -11.39 -9.28 -7.15
N ALA A 185 -11.73 -8.61 -6.04
CA ALA A 185 -11.44 -9.12 -4.69
C ALA A 185 -12.18 -10.44 -4.39
N VAL A 186 -13.41 -10.59 -4.90
CA VAL A 186 -14.15 -11.86 -4.79
C VAL A 186 -13.47 -12.96 -5.60
N GLY A 187 -13.03 -12.66 -6.82
CA GLY A 187 -12.27 -13.62 -7.66
C GLY A 187 -10.94 -14.03 -7.05
N GLN A 188 -10.22 -13.08 -6.43
CA GLN A 188 -8.99 -13.34 -5.69
C GLN A 188 -9.23 -14.31 -4.53
N LEU A 189 -10.25 -14.06 -3.70
CA LEU A 189 -10.64 -14.94 -2.61
C LEU A 189 -10.99 -16.36 -3.11
N GLN A 190 -11.72 -16.48 -4.23
CA GLN A 190 -12.02 -17.77 -4.83
C GLN A 190 -10.77 -18.52 -5.27
N ALA A 191 -9.83 -17.83 -5.91
CA ALA A 191 -8.57 -18.43 -6.35
C ALA A 191 -7.76 -18.99 -5.17
N TYR A 192 -7.73 -18.28 -4.05
CA TYR A 192 -7.07 -18.76 -2.83
C TYR A 192 -7.76 -19.98 -2.23
N MET A 193 -9.09 -19.96 -2.16
CA MET A 193 -9.86 -21.09 -1.65
C MET A 193 -9.62 -22.35 -2.50
N GLU A 194 -9.63 -22.21 -3.83
CA GLU A 194 -9.43 -23.35 -4.73
C GLU A 194 -8.00 -23.88 -4.68
N TYR A 195 -7.01 -22.99 -4.68
CA TYR A 195 -5.61 -23.38 -4.50
C TYR A 195 -5.43 -24.22 -3.23
N LEU A 196 -6.00 -23.78 -2.09
CA LEU A 196 -5.90 -24.55 -0.85
C LEU A 196 -6.59 -25.92 -0.96
N ARG A 197 -7.74 -26.01 -1.61
CA ARG A 197 -8.43 -27.30 -1.82
C ARG A 197 -7.59 -28.28 -2.62
N GLU A 198 -6.97 -27.81 -3.72
CA GLU A 198 -6.06 -28.62 -4.53
C GLU A 198 -4.84 -29.09 -3.75
N HIS A 199 -4.42 -28.32 -2.74
CA HIS A 199 -3.28 -28.64 -1.86
C HIS A 199 -3.70 -29.37 -0.57
N GLY A 200 -4.89 -30.01 -0.56
CA GLY A 200 -5.31 -30.94 0.49
C GLY A 200 -6.03 -30.33 1.69
N TYR A 201 -6.32 -29.02 1.66
CA TYR A 201 -7.12 -28.37 2.70
C TYR A 201 -8.60 -28.69 2.45
N ARG A 202 -9.24 -29.37 3.40
CA ARG A 202 -10.66 -29.75 3.29
C ARG A 202 -11.56 -28.68 3.89
N ASN A 203 -12.79 -28.57 3.39
CA ASN A 203 -13.82 -27.65 3.89
C ASN A 203 -13.34 -26.19 3.98
N VAL A 204 -12.84 -25.66 2.86
CA VAL A 204 -12.36 -24.27 2.79
C VAL A 204 -13.52 -23.32 2.51
N ARG A 205 -13.68 -22.31 3.37
CA ARG A 205 -14.60 -21.18 3.19
C ARG A 205 -13.86 -19.85 3.23
N GLY A 206 -14.44 -18.81 2.64
CA GLY A 206 -13.85 -17.48 2.50
C GLY A 206 -14.65 -16.40 3.22
N ILE A 207 -13.93 -15.43 3.78
CA ILE A 207 -14.50 -14.19 4.30
C ILE A 207 -13.73 -13.03 3.65
N LEU A 208 -14.42 -12.21 2.86
CA LEU A 208 -13.89 -10.93 2.40
C LEU A 208 -14.32 -9.86 3.40
N ILE A 209 -13.37 -9.07 3.91
CA ILE A 209 -13.64 -7.98 4.85
C ILE A 209 -13.22 -6.65 4.22
N ALA A 210 -14.15 -5.71 4.14
CA ALA A 210 -13.91 -4.42 3.48
C ALA A 210 -14.69 -3.26 4.14
N ALA A 211 -14.33 -2.01 3.83
CA ALA A 211 -15.06 -0.85 4.31
C ALA A 211 -16.43 -0.69 3.61
N SER A 212 -16.53 -1.11 2.35
CA SER A 212 -17.78 -1.18 1.58
C SER A 212 -17.64 -2.13 0.38
N TYR A 213 -18.73 -2.36 -0.36
CA TYR A 213 -18.75 -3.27 -1.51
C TYR A 213 -19.47 -2.66 -2.72
N THR A 214 -18.99 -2.94 -3.94
CA THR A 214 -19.78 -2.66 -5.14
C THR A 214 -20.98 -3.61 -5.24
N PRO A 215 -22.09 -3.22 -5.89
CA PRO A 215 -23.21 -4.14 -6.13
C PRO A 215 -22.78 -5.41 -6.87
N LYS A 216 -21.84 -5.30 -7.82
CA LYS A 216 -21.28 -6.43 -8.56
C LYS A 216 -20.56 -7.41 -7.64
N ALA A 217 -19.74 -6.93 -6.71
CA ALA A 217 -19.07 -7.77 -5.71
C ALA A 217 -20.09 -8.56 -4.87
N VAL A 218 -21.17 -7.90 -4.44
CA VAL A 218 -22.25 -8.54 -3.68
C VAL A 218 -22.93 -9.65 -4.49
N TYR A 219 -23.25 -9.40 -5.76
CA TYR A 219 -23.85 -10.44 -6.62
C TYR A 219 -22.88 -11.59 -6.91
N ALA A 220 -21.61 -11.28 -7.17
CA ALA A 220 -20.57 -12.29 -7.40
C ALA A 220 -20.39 -13.20 -6.18
N ALA A 221 -20.34 -12.63 -4.97
CA ALA A 221 -20.23 -13.39 -3.73
C ALA A 221 -21.46 -14.27 -3.46
N LYS A 222 -22.67 -13.77 -3.73
CA LYS A 222 -23.92 -14.55 -3.56
C LYS A 222 -23.98 -15.81 -4.41
N ALA A 223 -23.30 -15.83 -5.56
CA ALA A 223 -23.25 -17.00 -6.43
C ALA A 223 -22.40 -18.15 -5.85
N VAL A 224 -21.58 -17.88 -4.82
CA VAL A 224 -20.64 -18.85 -4.22
C VAL A 224 -21.03 -19.13 -2.77
N LYS A 225 -21.45 -20.37 -2.49
CA LYS A 225 -22.00 -20.77 -1.17
C LYS A 225 -21.03 -20.57 0.01
N ASP A 226 -19.74 -20.74 -0.24
CA ASP A 226 -18.71 -20.73 0.81
C ASP A 226 -18.05 -19.37 1.01
N ILE A 227 -18.58 -18.29 0.42
CA ILE A 227 -18.05 -16.93 0.60
C ILE A 227 -19.02 -16.10 1.44
N ARG A 228 -18.45 -15.39 2.43
CA ARG A 228 -19.14 -14.36 3.20
C ARG A 228 -18.48 -13.00 2.99
N LEU A 229 -19.31 -11.96 2.97
CA LEU A 229 -18.85 -10.57 2.97
C LEU A 229 -19.08 -10.00 4.36
N ALA A 230 -18.08 -9.33 4.93
CA ALA A 230 -18.17 -8.64 6.21
C ALA A 230 -17.70 -7.19 6.08
N ARG A 231 -18.36 -6.27 6.78
CA ARG A 231 -17.94 -4.86 6.83
C ARG A 231 -17.22 -4.59 8.15
N TYR A 232 -16.13 -3.83 8.10
CA TYR A 232 -15.53 -3.25 9.30
C TYR A 232 -15.83 -1.75 9.39
N GLU A 233 -15.82 -1.23 10.62
CA GLU A 233 -15.97 0.20 10.90
C GLU A 233 -14.91 0.61 11.92
N VAL A 234 -14.29 1.79 11.71
CA VAL A 234 -13.31 2.36 12.64
C VAL A 234 -13.98 3.48 13.43
N GLN A 235 -14.00 3.36 14.76
CA GLN A 235 -14.53 4.39 15.65
C GLN A 235 -13.38 5.08 16.38
N PHE A 236 -13.32 6.41 16.28
CA PHE A 236 -12.36 7.22 17.01
C PHE A 236 -13.06 7.93 18.18
N LYS A 237 -12.43 7.89 19.35
CA LYS A 237 -12.82 8.68 20.53
C LYS A 237 -11.68 9.60 20.89
N ILE A 238 -11.95 10.90 20.99
CA ILE A 238 -10.98 11.92 21.41
C ILE A 238 -11.35 12.36 22.82
N GLU A 239 -10.37 12.31 23.73
CA GLU A 239 -10.51 12.81 25.10
C GLU A 239 -9.48 13.90 25.33
N TYR A 240 -9.93 15.06 25.81
CA TYR A 240 -9.06 16.17 26.19
C TYR A 240 -8.58 15.97 27.62
N LEU A 241 -7.29 16.25 27.86
CA LEU A 241 -6.75 16.31 29.22
C LEU A 241 -7.41 17.46 29.97
N LYS A 242 -7.88 17.20 31.19
CA LYS A 242 -8.71 18.16 31.94
C LYS A 242 -7.93 19.38 32.48
N ASP A 243 -6.60 19.36 32.42
CA ASP A 243 -5.72 20.36 33.06
C ASP A 243 -4.55 20.81 32.15
N GLN A 244 -4.80 21.02 30.86
CA GLN A 244 -3.85 21.65 29.92
C GLN A 244 -4.45 22.88 29.23
#